data_AF-A0AAE1HE42-F1
#
_entry.id   AF-A0AAE1HE42-F1
#
_cell.length_a   1.000
_cell.length_b   1.000
_cell.length_c   1.000
_cell.angle_alpha   90.00
_cell.angle_beta   90.00
_cell.angle_gamma   90.00
#
_symmetry.space_group_name_H-M   'P 1'
#
loop_
_entity.id
_entity.type
_entity.pdbx_description
1 polymer ?
#
loop_
_entity_poly.entity_id
_entity_poly.type
_entity_poly.pdbx_seq_one_letter_code
_entity_poly.pdbx_strand_id
1 'polypeptide(L)'
;MPKTQYNTCVRYGKAYSRALRAHFLTQTALLSFVLQLVFDSPEISPMRRKLLDMCRKVYRGSARVLREADVILLAIQERGRTARLWFQFIRQVELIRLFLRAERVGDWDLHLHAVREMLPYFHAAGHLNKSAQLYLQLMTSSASRLPPAERDALFGGGFCVRKQDKLWSGNFSDQTIGMDYMRLPKGYRGNNHAGQRYKEYYCSLGEKYAIYRTVEVIRALENFCGISVISSYQHTDIRDARINLNADHKEKFKNWLAQHNPFDKPADQLVCLSSGLVADITVSCDKAFMISASMAKYVGRAFSDITLHRKEKAVPLSAMNRSISVQGAAVQVNPTQLFHRIIIAQKDVSDLEQHFA
;
A
#
# COMPACT_ATOMS: atom_id res chain seq x y z
N MET A 1 27.65 -19.37 6.91
CA MET A 1 26.28 -19.58 6.37
C MET A 1 25.55 -18.24 6.26
N PRO A 2 25.08 -17.84 5.07
CA PRO A 2 24.46 -16.53 4.87
C PRO A 2 23.08 -16.51 5.52
N LYS A 3 22.82 -15.47 6.33
CA LYS A 3 21.52 -15.19 6.93
C LYS A 3 20.51 -14.81 5.83
N THR A 4 19.70 -15.77 5.41
CA THR A 4 18.57 -15.58 4.49
C THR A 4 17.50 -14.71 5.15
N GLN A 5 17.57 -13.40 4.88
CA GLN A 5 16.48 -12.45 5.11
C GLN A 5 15.48 -12.52 3.95
N TYR A 6 14.51 -13.44 3.91
CA TYR A 6 13.34 -13.20 3.04
C TYR A 6 12.03 -13.75 3.60
N ASN A 7 11.04 -12.86 3.62
CA ASN A 7 9.60 -13.09 3.45
C ASN A 7 8.73 -13.56 4.64
N THR A 8 8.64 -12.70 5.67
CA THR A 8 7.38 -12.42 6.39
C THR A 8 7.26 -10.94 6.84
N CYS A 9 8.10 -10.05 6.30
CA CYS A 9 8.37 -8.75 6.92
C CYS A 9 7.52 -7.59 6.33
N VAL A 10 6.19 -7.67 6.45
CA VAL A 10 5.34 -6.46 6.53
C VAL A 10 4.90 -6.23 8.00
N ARG A 11 5.57 -6.88 8.96
CA ARG A 11 5.28 -6.77 10.40
C ARG A 11 6.27 -5.87 11.17
N TYR A 12 7.20 -5.20 10.49
CA TYR A 12 8.11 -4.23 11.12
C TYR A 12 8.00 -2.88 10.42
N GLY A 13 7.66 -1.81 11.17
CA GLY A 13 7.41 -0.47 10.62
C GLY A 13 8.51 0.08 9.70
N LYS A 14 9.78 -0.33 9.90
CA LYS A 14 10.91 0.03 9.02
C LYS A 14 10.83 -0.62 7.63
N ALA A 15 10.32 -1.83 7.50
CA ALA A 15 10.14 -2.49 6.20
C ALA A 15 8.99 -1.86 5.41
N TYR A 16 7.87 -1.59 6.09
CA TYR A 16 6.71 -0.89 5.54
C TYR A 16 7.06 0.51 5.02
N SER A 17 7.73 1.33 5.83
CA SER A 17 8.16 2.68 5.42
C SER A 17 9.11 2.66 4.22
N ARG A 18 10.05 1.71 4.16
CA ARG A 18 10.94 1.54 3.00
C ARG A 18 10.18 1.14 1.74
N ALA A 19 9.19 0.25 1.84
CA ALA A 19 8.36 -0.16 0.71
C ALA A 19 7.53 1.01 0.17
N LEU A 20 6.84 1.76 1.03
CA LEU A 20 6.09 2.95 0.63
C LEU A 20 6.98 3.98 -0.08
N ARG A 21 8.15 4.26 0.48
CA ARG A 21 9.13 5.16 -0.15
C ARG A 21 9.52 4.67 -1.54
N ALA A 22 9.78 3.37 -1.72
CA ALA A 22 10.12 2.81 -3.02
C ALA A 22 8.98 3.04 -4.03
N HIS A 23 7.74 2.70 -3.66
CA HIS A 23 6.57 2.94 -4.52
C HIS A 23 6.39 4.42 -4.89
N PHE A 24 6.57 5.34 -3.93
CA PHE A 24 6.47 6.77 -4.20
C PHE A 24 7.55 7.26 -5.16
N LEU A 25 8.80 6.82 -4.97
CA LEU A 25 9.89 7.17 -5.88
C LEU A 25 9.66 6.62 -7.28
N THR A 26 9.20 5.36 -7.40
CA THR A 26 8.87 4.74 -8.68
C THR A 26 7.77 5.52 -9.40
N GLN A 27 6.68 5.88 -8.70
CA GLN A 27 5.61 6.66 -9.31
C GLN A 27 6.08 8.05 -9.75
N THR A 28 6.88 8.75 -8.93
CA THR A 28 7.42 10.06 -9.30
C THR A 28 8.31 9.97 -10.54
N ALA A 29 9.14 8.92 -10.65
CA ALA A 29 9.94 8.68 -11.84
C ALA A 29 9.06 8.41 -13.06
N LEU A 30 8.06 7.52 -12.96
CA LEU A 30 7.12 7.22 -14.05
C LEU A 30 6.34 8.46 -14.50
N LEU A 31 5.84 9.26 -13.55
CA LEU A 31 5.14 10.51 -13.86
C LEU A 31 6.06 11.51 -14.58
N SER A 32 7.37 11.51 -14.28
CA SER A 32 8.34 12.34 -15.00
C SER A 32 8.44 11.92 -16.48
N PHE A 33 8.43 10.60 -16.76
CA PHE A 33 8.39 10.08 -18.14
C PHE A 33 7.07 10.39 -18.84
N VAL A 34 5.93 10.19 -18.16
CA VAL A 34 4.62 10.55 -18.71
C VAL A 34 4.58 12.04 -19.06
N LEU A 35 5.08 12.91 -18.17
CA LEU A 35 5.18 14.33 -18.44
C LEU A 35 6.09 14.63 -19.65
N GLN A 36 7.26 13.98 -19.76
CA GLN A 36 8.13 14.12 -20.93
C GLN A 36 7.43 13.70 -22.23
N LEU A 37 6.76 12.55 -22.25
CA LEU A 37 5.98 12.10 -23.41
C LEU A 37 4.88 13.08 -23.81
N VAL A 38 4.27 13.75 -22.83
CA VAL A 38 3.29 14.83 -23.05
C VAL A 38 3.96 16.10 -23.58
N PHE A 39 5.18 16.42 -23.12
CA PHE A 39 5.91 17.61 -23.52
C PHE A 39 6.61 17.49 -24.89
N ASP A 40 7.02 16.28 -25.28
CA ASP A 40 7.82 16.01 -26.49
C ASP A 40 6.97 15.65 -27.71
N SER A 41 5.68 15.33 -27.55
CA SER A 41 4.79 15.02 -28.68
C SER A 41 4.41 16.30 -29.45
N PRO A 42 4.71 16.40 -30.76
CA PRO A 42 4.37 17.57 -31.59
C PRO A 42 2.85 17.76 -31.75
N GLU A 43 2.07 16.68 -31.68
CA GLU A 43 0.59 16.70 -31.66
C GLU A 43 0.02 17.35 -30.38
N ILE A 44 0.80 17.34 -29.29
CA ILE A 44 0.43 17.82 -27.95
C ILE A 44 1.08 19.21 -27.65
N SER A 45 1.79 19.80 -28.61
CA SER A 45 2.44 21.12 -28.47
C SER A 45 1.50 22.30 -28.13
N PRO A 46 0.21 22.33 -28.55
CA PRO A 46 -0.76 23.30 -28.04
C PRO A 46 -1.14 23.04 -26.57
N MET A 47 -1.16 21.78 -26.14
CA MET A 47 -1.41 21.33 -24.76
C MET A 47 -0.25 21.64 -23.82
N ARG A 48 0.99 21.63 -24.32
CA ARG A 48 2.22 21.99 -23.58
C ARG A 48 2.14 23.37 -22.90
N ARG A 49 1.62 24.39 -23.60
CA ARG A 49 1.44 25.74 -23.05
C ARG A 49 0.41 25.78 -21.92
N LYS A 50 -0.70 25.03 -22.07
CA LYS A 50 -1.75 24.94 -21.06
C LYS A 50 -1.28 24.20 -19.80
N LEU A 51 -0.59 23.08 -19.94
CA LEU A 51 -0.13 22.27 -18.80
C LEU A 51 0.93 22.99 -17.96
N LEU A 52 1.82 23.77 -18.59
CA LEU A 52 2.76 24.66 -17.90
C LEU A 52 2.07 25.85 -17.21
N ASP A 53 1.01 26.40 -17.81
CA ASP A 53 0.17 27.45 -17.19
C ASP A 53 -0.66 26.90 -16.02
N MET A 54 -1.07 25.62 -16.09
CA MET A 54 -1.76 24.87 -15.02
C MET A 54 -0.86 24.59 -13.82
N CYS A 55 0.40 24.18 -14.04
CA CYS A 55 1.39 24.01 -12.96
C CYS A 55 1.76 25.33 -12.27
N ARG A 56 1.61 26.47 -12.96
CA ARG A 56 1.79 27.82 -12.36
C ARG A 56 0.58 28.28 -11.53
N LYS A 57 -0.63 27.77 -11.82
CA LYS A 57 -1.91 28.16 -11.20
C LYS A 57 -2.38 27.20 -10.10
N VAL A 58 -1.46 26.55 -9.38
CA VAL A 58 -1.70 25.49 -8.36
C VAL A 58 -2.59 25.92 -7.17
N TYR A 59 -3.27 27.07 -7.19
CA TYR A 59 -4.20 27.45 -6.12
C TYR A 59 -5.70 27.47 -6.47
N ARG A 60 -6.15 27.30 -7.74
CA ARG A 60 -7.60 27.16 -8.03
C ARG A 60 -7.86 26.23 -9.21
N GLY A 61 -8.03 24.95 -8.90
CA GLY A 61 -8.38 23.91 -9.86
C GLY A 61 -9.73 24.21 -10.53
N SER A 62 -9.71 24.48 -11.83
CA SER A 62 -10.94 24.44 -12.63
C SER A 62 -11.20 23.00 -13.07
N ALA A 63 -12.44 22.53 -12.94
CA ALA A 63 -12.82 21.16 -13.34
C ALA A 63 -12.51 20.84 -14.81
N ARG A 64 -12.39 21.86 -15.67
CA ARG A 64 -12.02 21.72 -17.08
C ARG A 64 -10.56 21.28 -17.28
N VAL A 65 -9.66 21.80 -16.45
CA VAL A 65 -8.22 21.50 -16.50
C VAL A 65 -7.94 20.03 -16.17
N LEU A 66 -8.65 19.49 -15.17
CA LEU A 66 -8.53 18.08 -14.79
C LEU A 66 -9.03 17.16 -15.92
N ARG A 67 -10.17 17.51 -16.55
CA ARG A 67 -10.72 16.75 -17.68
C ARG A 67 -9.79 16.66 -18.89
N GLU A 68 -9.13 17.77 -19.25
CA GLU A 68 -8.18 17.78 -20.38
C GLU A 68 -6.92 16.93 -20.06
N ALA A 69 -6.45 16.93 -18.81
CA ALA A 69 -5.35 16.05 -18.38
C ALA A 69 -5.75 14.56 -18.41
N ASP A 70 -6.98 14.23 -18.02
CA ASP A 70 -7.49 12.85 -18.03
C ASP A 70 -7.51 12.26 -19.44
N VAL A 71 -7.90 13.04 -20.46
CA VAL A 71 -7.91 12.60 -21.86
C VAL A 71 -6.49 12.21 -22.33
N ILE A 72 -5.49 13.01 -21.98
CA ILE A 72 -4.09 12.75 -22.34
C ILE A 72 -3.58 11.47 -21.66
N LEU A 73 -3.86 11.33 -20.36
CA LEU A 73 -3.45 10.16 -19.59
C LEU A 73 -4.12 8.88 -20.13
N LEU A 74 -5.38 8.95 -20.55
CA LEU A 74 -6.09 7.85 -21.21
C LEU A 74 -5.45 7.49 -22.55
N ALA A 75 -5.09 8.48 -23.39
CA ALA A 75 -4.45 8.22 -24.66
C ALA A 75 -3.11 7.48 -24.51
N ILE A 76 -2.29 7.84 -23.50
CA ILE A 76 -1.02 7.15 -23.23
C ILE A 76 -1.28 5.75 -22.65
N GLN A 77 -2.27 5.60 -21.77
CA GLN A 77 -2.67 4.31 -21.21
C GLN A 77 -3.05 3.31 -22.32
N GLU A 78 -3.73 3.77 -23.36
CA GLU A 78 -4.21 2.93 -24.47
C GLU A 78 -3.16 2.66 -25.55
N ARG A 79 -1.94 3.21 -25.44
CA ARG A 79 -0.83 2.89 -26.36
C ARG A 79 -0.40 1.42 -26.31
N GLY A 80 -0.63 0.74 -25.20
CA GLY A 80 -0.30 -0.68 -25.10
C GLY A 80 -0.57 -1.30 -23.75
N ARG A 81 -0.55 -2.64 -23.69
CA ARG A 81 -0.80 -3.40 -22.46
C ARG A 81 0.18 -3.07 -21.34
N THR A 82 1.46 -2.91 -21.68
CA THR A 82 2.50 -2.53 -20.69
C THR A 82 2.26 -1.14 -20.13
N ALA A 83 1.95 -0.15 -20.98
CA ALA A 83 1.59 1.19 -20.55
C ALA A 83 0.39 1.17 -19.60
N ARG A 84 -0.67 0.44 -19.95
CA ARG A 84 -1.87 0.28 -19.11
C ARG A 84 -1.56 -0.27 -17.73
N LEU A 85 -0.71 -1.31 -17.63
CA LEU A 85 -0.28 -1.86 -16.35
C LEU A 85 0.41 -0.82 -15.46
N TRP A 86 1.33 -0.02 -16.03
CA TRP A 86 2.08 0.97 -15.26
C TRP A 86 1.24 2.20 -14.89
N PHE A 87 0.26 2.60 -15.72
CA PHE A 87 -0.75 3.59 -15.34
C PHE A 87 -1.63 3.09 -14.20
N GLN A 88 -2.03 1.81 -14.24
CA GLN A 88 -2.75 1.20 -13.14
C GLN A 88 -1.92 1.22 -11.84
N PHE A 89 -0.62 0.96 -11.92
CA PHE A 89 0.29 1.10 -10.77
C PHE A 89 0.34 2.54 -10.24
N ILE A 90 0.46 3.55 -11.12
CA ILE A 90 0.43 4.97 -10.71
C ILE A 90 -0.86 5.27 -9.92
N ARG A 91 -2.02 4.82 -10.42
CA ARG A 91 -3.31 4.99 -9.72
C ARG A 91 -3.34 4.29 -8.36
N GLN A 92 -2.83 3.06 -8.27
CA GLN A 92 -2.76 2.33 -7.00
C GLN A 92 -1.90 3.07 -5.95
N VAL A 93 -0.74 3.60 -6.35
CA VAL A 93 0.11 4.35 -5.42
C VAL A 93 -0.54 5.66 -5.00
N GLU A 94 -1.29 6.32 -5.90
CA GLU A 94 -2.08 7.51 -5.55
C GLU A 94 -3.18 7.21 -4.53
N LEU A 95 -3.91 6.10 -4.69
CA LEU A 95 -4.87 5.64 -3.69
C LEU A 95 -4.21 5.38 -2.32
N ILE A 96 -3.01 4.78 -2.31
CA ILE A 96 -2.24 4.59 -1.08
C ILE A 96 -1.92 5.94 -0.42
N ARG A 97 -1.57 6.98 -1.19
CA ARG A 97 -1.35 8.32 -0.63
C ARG A 97 -2.62 8.96 -0.08
N LEU A 98 -3.75 8.84 -0.79
CA LEU A 98 -5.03 9.35 -0.33
C LEU A 98 -5.45 8.70 0.99
N PHE A 99 -5.31 7.38 1.09
CA PHE A 99 -5.55 6.63 2.33
C PHE A 99 -4.63 7.08 3.46
N LEU A 100 -3.32 7.19 3.21
CA LEU A 100 -2.37 7.67 4.21
C LEU A 100 -2.68 9.11 4.66
N ARG A 101 -3.09 9.98 3.73
CA ARG A 101 -3.51 11.35 4.04
C ARG A 101 -4.73 11.34 4.96
N ALA A 102 -5.76 10.58 4.61
CA ALA A 102 -6.98 10.46 5.41
C ALA A 102 -6.64 10.09 6.86
N GLU A 103 -5.77 9.10 7.03
CA GLU A 103 -5.33 8.62 8.34
C GLU A 103 -4.45 9.61 9.10
N ARG A 104 -3.52 10.27 8.42
CA ARG A 104 -2.67 11.27 9.08
C ARG A 104 -3.47 12.48 9.55
N VAL A 105 -4.50 12.86 8.80
CA VAL A 105 -5.34 14.04 9.02
C VAL A 105 -6.62 13.71 9.80
N GLY A 106 -6.93 12.44 10.04
CA GLY A 106 -8.19 12.02 10.66
C GLY A 106 -9.42 12.41 9.85
N ASP A 107 -9.35 12.35 8.52
CA ASP A 107 -10.48 12.61 7.62
C ASP A 107 -11.24 11.31 7.35
N TRP A 108 -12.40 11.17 7.99
CA TRP A 108 -13.19 9.93 7.95
C TRP A 108 -13.81 9.66 6.58
N ASP A 109 -14.33 10.69 5.92
CA ASP A 109 -14.97 10.54 4.61
C ASP A 109 -13.94 10.19 3.54
N LEU A 110 -12.77 10.86 3.57
CA LEU A 110 -11.67 10.55 2.67
C LEU A 110 -11.14 9.13 2.92
N HIS A 111 -11.12 8.67 4.17
CA HIS A 111 -10.73 7.31 4.53
C HIS A 111 -11.68 6.28 3.92
N LEU A 112 -12.98 6.41 4.13
CA LEU A 112 -13.97 5.51 3.55
C LEU A 112 -13.97 5.53 2.02
N HIS A 113 -13.78 6.71 1.43
CA HIS A 113 -13.59 6.85 -0.01
C HIS A 113 -12.36 6.07 -0.49
N ALA A 114 -11.20 6.26 0.14
CA ALA A 114 -9.98 5.55 -0.25
C ALA A 114 -10.11 4.03 -0.09
N VAL A 115 -10.72 3.54 0.99
CA VAL A 115 -11.00 2.11 1.18
C VAL A 115 -11.91 1.57 0.07
N ARG A 116 -12.98 2.31 -0.28
CA ARG A 116 -13.89 1.94 -1.37
C ARG A 116 -13.16 1.81 -2.70
N GLU A 117 -12.30 2.76 -3.04
CA GLU A 117 -11.53 2.75 -4.29
C GLU A 117 -10.43 1.66 -4.30
N MET A 118 -9.93 1.24 -3.15
CA MET A 118 -8.96 0.13 -3.04
C MET A 118 -9.58 -1.25 -3.20
N LEU A 119 -10.86 -1.45 -2.81
CA LEU A 119 -11.55 -2.75 -2.87
C LEU A 119 -11.42 -3.43 -4.25
N PRO A 120 -11.71 -2.74 -5.37
CA PRO A 120 -11.38 -3.20 -6.71
C PRO A 120 -10.08 -3.99 -6.87
N TYR A 121 -8.99 -3.43 -6.38
CA TYR A 121 -7.65 -3.99 -6.52
C TYR A 121 -7.43 -5.19 -5.60
N PHE A 122 -8.01 -5.19 -4.40
CA PHE A 122 -7.96 -6.34 -3.50
C PHE A 122 -8.69 -7.56 -4.09
N HIS A 123 -9.86 -7.35 -4.67
CA HIS A 123 -10.62 -8.40 -5.35
C HIS A 123 -9.85 -8.92 -6.57
N ALA A 124 -9.35 -8.02 -7.41
CA ALA A 124 -8.57 -8.42 -8.59
C ALA A 124 -7.28 -9.17 -8.21
N ALA A 125 -6.67 -8.87 -7.07
CA ALA A 125 -5.53 -9.63 -6.54
C ALA A 125 -5.91 -11.03 -6.04
N GLY A 126 -7.21 -11.36 -5.96
CA GLY A 126 -7.72 -12.62 -5.44
C GLY A 126 -7.57 -12.76 -3.93
N HIS A 127 -7.30 -11.66 -3.23
CA HIS A 127 -7.40 -11.63 -1.79
C HIS A 127 -8.87 -11.43 -1.42
N LEU A 128 -9.44 -12.42 -0.74
CA LEU A 128 -10.74 -12.30 -0.08
C LEU A 128 -10.60 -11.32 1.09
N ASN A 129 -10.38 -10.03 0.81
CA ASN A 129 -10.47 -8.96 1.79
C ASN A 129 -11.95 -8.68 2.11
N LYS A 130 -12.70 -9.75 2.42
CA LYS A 130 -14.08 -9.67 2.87
C LYS A 130 -14.20 -8.77 4.10
N SER A 131 -13.14 -8.75 4.93
CA SER A 131 -13.02 -7.83 6.06
C SER A 131 -13.03 -6.36 5.65
N ALA A 132 -12.36 -5.97 4.57
CA ALA A 132 -12.36 -4.58 4.09
C ALA A 132 -13.73 -4.18 3.54
N GLN A 133 -14.43 -5.09 2.87
CA GLN A 133 -15.78 -4.84 2.37
C GLN A 133 -16.81 -4.74 3.50
N LEU A 134 -16.75 -5.66 4.48
CA LEU A 134 -17.53 -5.60 5.70
C LEU A 134 -17.26 -4.31 6.49
N TYR A 135 -15.99 -3.96 6.63
CA TYR A 135 -15.57 -2.72 7.28
C TYR A 135 -16.21 -1.52 6.59
N LEU A 136 -16.12 -1.42 5.26
CA LEU A 136 -16.74 -0.32 4.53
C LEU A 136 -18.26 -0.27 4.73
N GLN A 137 -18.96 -1.40 4.70
CA GLN A 137 -20.41 -1.47 4.92
C GLN A 137 -20.80 -1.02 6.35
N LEU A 138 -20.09 -1.53 7.35
CA LEU A 138 -20.32 -1.19 8.76
C LEU A 138 -20.02 0.29 9.02
N MET A 139 -18.92 0.79 8.47
CA MET A 139 -18.50 2.18 8.68
C MET A 139 -19.29 3.20 7.85
N THR A 140 -19.83 2.81 6.70
CA THR A 140 -20.76 3.67 5.95
C THR A 140 -22.12 3.78 6.66
N SER A 141 -22.55 2.72 7.34
CA SER A 141 -23.82 2.71 8.09
C SER A 141 -23.67 3.17 9.55
N SER A 142 -22.45 3.39 10.05
CA SER A 142 -22.18 3.71 11.46
C SER A 142 -22.78 5.06 11.88
N ALA A 143 -22.87 6.03 10.96
CA ALA A 143 -23.49 7.33 11.21
C ALA A 143 -24.93 7.22 11.75
N SER A 144 -25.68 6.21 11.27
CA SER A 144 -27.06 5.96 11.69
C SER A 144 -27.19 5.11 12.97
N ARG A 145 -26.11 4.44 13.38
CA ARG A 145 -26.10 3.46 14.48
C ARG A 145 -25.45 4.00 15.75
N LEU A 146 -24.57 4.99 15.62
CA LEU A 146 -23.85 5.58 16.74
C LEU A 146 -24.65 6.72 17.40
N PRO A 147 -24.61 6.81 18.74
CA PRO A 147 -25.05 8.00 19.46
C PRO A 147 -24.39 9.26 18.89
N PRO A 148 -25.08 10.42 18.89
CA PRO A 148 -24.55 11.66 18.30
C PRO A 148 -23.16 12.04 18.82
N ALA A 149 -22.93 11.96 20.13
CA ALA A 149 -21.65 12.31 20.73
C ALA A 149 -20.49 11.41 20.25
N GLU A 150 -20.71 10.10 20.14
CA GLU A 150 -19.70 9.15 19.65
C GLU A 150 -19.43 9.32 18.16
N ARG A 151 -20.48 9.61 17.39
CA ARG A 151 -20.39 9.90 15.96
C ARG A 151 -19.54 11.14 15.71
N ASP A 152 -19.81 12.22 16.41
CA ASP A 152 -19.09 13.48 16.27
C ASP A 152 -17.61 13.31 16.67
N ALA A 153 -17.34 12.55 17.73
CA ALA A 153 -15.98 12.22 18.14
C ALA A 153 -15.25 11.37 17.08
N LEU A 154 -15.91 10.36 16.50
CA LEU A 154 -15.32 9.49 15.48
C LEU A 154 -15.05 10.25 14.18
N PHE A 155 -16.05 10.97 13.67
CA PHE A 155 -15.99 11.68 12.39
C PHE A 155 -15.18 12.98 12.48
N GLY A 156 -15.05 13.55 13.68
CA GLY A 156 -14.13 14.65 13.99
C GLY A 156 -12.65 14.25 14.03
N GLY A 157 -12.32 13.02 13.63
CA GLY A 157 -10.95 12.51 13.52
C GLY A 157 -10.48 11.66 14.70
N GLY A 158 -11.38 11.31 15.62
CA GLY A 158 -11.10 10.43 16.77
C GLY A 158 -10.81 8.98 16.40
N PHE A 159 -10.97 8.57 15.15
CA PHE A 159 -10.57 7.23 14.69
C PHE A 159 -9.04 7.06 14.58
N CYS A 160 -8.30 8.15 14.46
CA CYS A 160 -6.83 8.14 14.43
C CYS A 160 -6.27 8.56 15.79
N VAL A 161 -5.22 7.87 16.24
CA VAL A 161 -4.55 8.24 17.49
C VAL A 161 -3.53 9.33 17.21
N ARG A 162 -3.68 10.49 17.87
CA ARG A 162 -2.73 11.59 17.81
C ARG A 162 -1.99 11.72 19.14
N LYS A 163 -0.68 11.90 19.05
CA LYS A 163 0.19 12.11 20.22
C LYS A 163 0.65 13.55 20.39
N GLN A 164 0.64 14.29 19.30
CA GLN A 164 1.04 15.68 19.23
C GLN A 164 -0.09 16.43 18.56
N ASP A 165 -0.27 17.69 18.92
CA ASP A 165 -1.24 18.54 18.23
C ASP A 165 -0.64 19.04 16.90
N LYS A 166 -0.56 18.11 15.94
CA LYS A 166 -0.05 18.34 14.59
C LYS A 166 -1.00 17.69 13.59
N LEU A 167 -1.34 18.42 12.52
CA LEU A 167 -2.30 17.99 11.51
C LEU A 167 -1.99 16.60 10.90
N TRP A 168 -0.71 16.29 10.64
CA TRP A 168 -0.29 15.04 9.97
C TRP A 168 0.20 13.95 10.93
N SER A 169 -0.16 14.05 12.22
CA SER A 169 0.35 13.17 13.27
C SER A 169 -0.57 12.02 13.67
N GLY A 170 -1.73 11.86 12.99
CA GLY A 170 -2.60 10.72 13.18
C GLY A 170 -1.87 9.41 12.86
N ASN A 171 -2.07 8.39 13.69
CA ASN A 171 -1.60 7.04 13.44
C ASN A 171 -2.74 6.04 13.67
N PHE A 172 -2.67 4.91 12.97
CA PHE A 172 -3.54 3.77 13.25
C PHE A 172 -3.39 3.31 14.69
N SER A 173 -4.50 2.89 15.31
CA SER A 173 -4.50 2.30 16.65
C SER A 173 -3.52 1.12 16.76
N ASP A 174 -3.53 0.19 15.79
CA ASP A 174 -2.60 -0.94 15.75
C ASP A 174 -1.14 -0.50 15.59
N GLN A 175 -0.87 0.52 14.77
CA GLN A 175 0.49 1.06 14.63
C GLN A 175 0.95 1.77 15.90
N THR A 176 0.08 2.53 16.58
CA THR A 176 0.38 3.14 17.88
C THR A 176 0.68 2.06 18.91
N ILE A 177 -0.10 0.97 18.97
CA ILE A 177 0.19 -0.17 19.85
C ILE A 177 1.57 -0.76 19.51
N GLY A 178 1.85 -1.04 18.23
CA GLY A 178 3.13 -1.60 17.80
C GLY A 178 4.34 -0.68 18.05
N MET A 179 4.19 0.63 17.88
CA MET A 179 5.27 1.61 18.00
C MET A 179 5.52 2.05 19.44
N ASP A 180 4.50 2.06 20.28
CA ASP A 180 4.58 2.67 21.61
C ASP A 180 4.42 1.64 22.71
N TYR A 181 3.36 0.84 22.64
CA TYR A 181 3.06 -0.18 23.64
C TYR A 181 4.09 -1.32 23.57
N MET A 182 4.37 -1.84 22.37
CA MET A 182 5.33 -2.94 22.17
C MET A 182 6.80 -2.49 22.19
N ARG A 183 7.07 -1.18 22.26
CA ARG A 183 8.43 -0.62 22.34
C ARG A 183 8.96 -0.55 23.77
N LEU A 184 8.10 -0.25 24.73
CA LEU A 184 8.46 -0.13 26.16
C LEU A 184 9.22 -1.35 26.70
N PRO A 185 8.74 -2.60 26.52
CA PRO A 185 9.48 -3.77 26.99
C PRO A 185 10.74 -4.10 26.18
N LYS A 186 10.86 -3.61 24.93
CA LYS A 186 12.07 -3.80 24.10
C LYS A 186 13.25 -2.93 24.55
N GLY A 187 13.01 -1.91 25.38
CA GLY A 187 14.05 -1.10 26.00
C GLY A 187 14.81 -1.81 27.13
N TYR A 188 14.23 -2.88 27.71
CA TYR A 188 14.76 -3.41 28.97
C TYR A 188 15.91 -4.41 28.80
N ARG A 189 15.96 -5.24 27.75
CA ARG A 189 17.15 -6.07 27.39
C ARG A 189 17.14 -6.42 25.91
N GLY A 190 18.20 -6.05 25.18
CA GLY A 190 18.38 -6.28 23.75
C GLY A 190 18.64 -7.73 23.33
N ASN A 191 17.83 -8.71 23.75
CA ASN A 191 17.98 -10.11 23.31
C ASN A 191 16.68 -10.73 22.81
N ASN A 192 16.79 -11.38 21.64
CA ASN A 192 15.72 -11.92 20.80
C ASN A 192 15.06 -13.22 21.31
N HIS A 193 15.19 -13.57 22.59
CA HIS A 193 14.57 -14.78 23.17
C HIS A 193 13.31 -14.51 24.01
N ALA A 194 12.87 -13.25 24.07
CA ALA A 194 11.70 -12.79 24.82
C ALA A 194 10.35 -13.00 24.11
N GLY A 195 10.26 -13.78 23.04
CA GLY A 195 9.00 -13.95 22.28
C GLY A 195 7.94 -14.79 23.00
N GLN A 196 8.36 -15.81 23.76
CA GLN A 196 7.46 -16.82 24.30
C GLN A 196 6.85 -16.42 25.66
N ARG A 197 7.65 -15.87 26.58
CA ARG A 197 7.22 -15.48 27.95
C ARG A 197 6.36 -14.22 28.02
N TYR A 198 6.38 -13.38 26.97
CA TYR A 198 5.61 -12.13 26.97
C TYR A 198 4.15 -12.32 26.58
N LYS A 199 3.78 -13.46 25.98
CA LYS A 199 2.39 -13.76 25.62
C LYS A 199 1.49 -13.88 26.85
N GLU A 200 2.02 -14.34 27.99
CA GLU A 200 1.31 -14.41 29.27
C GLU A 200 1.20 -13.02 29.94
N TYR A 201 2.25 -12.19 29.84
CA TYR A 201 2.28 -10.82 30.39
C TYR A 201 1.27 -9.86 29.73
N TYR A 202 0.96 -10.04 28.45
CA TYR A 202 -0.01 -9.18 27.74
C TYR A 202 -1.48 -9.57 27.93
N CYS A 203 -1.77 -10.73 28.53
CA CYS A 203 -3.13 -11.24 28.69
C CYS A 203 -3.83 -10.72 29.95
N SER A 204 -3.11 -10.14 30.92
CA SER A 204 -3.73 -9.56 32.10
C SER A 204 -4.26 -8.14 31.79
N LEU A 205 -5.54 -7.90 32.07
CA LEU A 205 -6.20 -6.61 31.81
C LEU A 205 -5.56 -5.47 32.63
N GLY A 206 -5.02 -5.77 33.83
CA GLY A 206 -4.44 -4.81 34.76
C GLY A 206 -3.12 -4.18 34.30
N GLU A 207 -2.27 -4.93 33.57
CA GLU A 207 -0.96 -4.43 33.15
C GLU A 207 -1.02 -3.57 31.88
N LYS A 208 -2.07 -3.72 31.06
CA LYS A 208 -2.39 -2.77 29.97
C LYS A 208 -2.63 -1.37 30.51
N TYR A 209 -3.37 -1.24 31.63
CA TYR A 209 -3.63 0.05 32.29
C TYR A 209 -2.37 0.65 32.94
N ALA A 210 -1.47 -0.17 33.48
CA ALA A 210 -0.20 0.27 34.05
C ALA A 210 0.75 0.91 33.00
N ILE A 211 0.69 0.44 31.76
CA ILE A 211 1.48 1.01 30.66
C ILE A 211 1.01 2.43 30.29
N TYR A 212 -0.31 2.70 30.29
CA TYR A 212 -0.81 4.05 30.05
C TYR A 212 -0.31 5.04 31.13
N ARG A 213 -0.34 4.64 32.40
CA ARG A 213 0.17 5.43 33.53
C ARG A 213 1.68 5.68 33.42
N THR A 214 2.46 4.68 33.01
CA THR A 214 3.94 4.81 32.92
C THR A 214 4.40 5.63 31.72
N VAL A 215 3.64 5.69 30.62
CA VAL A 215 3.94 6.59 29.49
C VAL A 215 3.87 8.07 29.90
N GLU A 216 2.89 8.45 30.72
CA GLU A 216 2.78 9.83 31.23
C GLU A 216 3.94 10.17 32.16
N VAL A 217 4.33 9.24 33.04
CA VAL A 217 5.48 9.39 33.94
C VAL A 217 6.79 9.52 33.16
N ILE A 218 7.01 8.70 32.14
CA ILE A 218 8.20 8.78 31.28
C ILE A 218 8.26 10.12 30.54
N ARG A 219 7.13 10.62 30.02
CA ARG A 219 7.07 11.94 29.36
C ARG A 219 7.34 13.08 30.35
N ALA A 220 6.81 12.98 31.56
CA ALA A 220 7.09 13.95 32.62
C ALA A 220 8.59 13.96 32.98
N LEU A 221 9.22 12.78 33.02
CA LEU A 221 10.67 12.63 33.21
C LEU A 221 11.49 13.19 32.04
N GLU A 222 11.10 12.91 30.78
CA GLU A 222 11.75 13.49 29.59
C GLU A 222 11.70 15.03 29.62
N ASN A 223 10.55 15.59 29.99
CA ASN A 223 10.38 17.04 30.14
C ASN A 223 11.18 17.59 31.33
N PHE A 224 11.15 16.93 32.49
CA PHE A 224 11.90 17.32 33.69
C PHE A 224 13.41 17.31 33.46
N CYS A 225 13.91 16.29 32.77
CA CYS A 225 15.33 16.17 32.44
C CYS A 225 15.74 17.06 31.25
N GLY A 226 14.81 17.76 30.60
CA GLY A 226 15.07 18.55 29.39
C GLY A 226 15.49 17.71 28.18
N ILE A 227 15.33 16.38 28.23
CA ILE A 227 15.70 15.46 27.17
C ILE A 227 14.48 15.29 26.26
N SER A 228 14.24 16.27 25.39
CA SER A 228 13.23 16.15 24.33
C SER A 228 13.91 15.88 22.99
N VAL A 229 13.61 14.72 22.37
CA VAL A 229 14.06 14.42 21.00
C VAL A 229 13.03 14.99 20.02
N ILE A 230 12.83 16.31 20.04
CA ILE A 230 11.92 16.99 19.12
C ILE A 230 12.76 17.54 17.96
N SER A 231 12.65 16.96 16.77
CA SER A 231 13.12 17.67 15.59
C SER A 231 12.15 18.79 15.25
N SER A 232 12.66 19.99 14.96
CA SER A 232 11.89 21.17 14.54
C SER A 232 11.08 20.94 13.25
N TYR A 233 11.48 19.97 12.42
CA TYR A 233 10.73 19.55 11.25
C TYR A 233 9.42 18.84 11.62
N GLN A 234 8.33 19.18 10.93
CA GLN A 234 7.03 18.52 11.09
C GLN A 234 7.08 17.01 10.81
N HIS A 235 8.01 16.55 9.97
CA HIS A 235 8.23 15.14 9.66
C HIS A 235 9.71 14.84 9.42
N THR A 236 10.18 13.65 9.81
CA THR A 236 11.58 13.23 9.61
C THR A 236 11.98 13.13 8.14
N ASP A 237 11.00 13.04 7.24
CA ASP A 237 11.25 12.92 5.81
C ASP A 237 11.47 14.25 5.08
N ILE A 238 11.25 15.38 5.75
CA ILE A 238 11.47 16.74 5.21
C ILE A 238 12.91 17.22 5.46
N ARG A 239 13.71 16.44 6.20
CA ARG A 239 15.12 16.78 6.46
C ARG A 239 15.92 16.79 5.16
N ASP A 240 16.84 17.75 5.01
CA ASP A 240 17.67 17.90 3.80
C ASP A 240 18.38 16.61 3.40
N ALA A 241 18.94 15.88 4.38
CA ALA A 241 19.56 14.58 4.13
C ALA A 241 18.60 13.57 3.46
N ARG A 242 17.32 13.56 3.88
CA ARG A 242 16.30 12.67 3.28
C ARG A 242 15.91 13.17 1.89
N ILE A 243 15.77 14.47 1.70
CA ILE A 243 15.45 15.11 0.41
C ILE A 243 16.55 14.79 -0.61
N ASN A 244 17.81 15.01 -0.26
CA ASN A 244 18.97 14.74 -1.12
C ASN A 244 19.06 13.26 -1.49
N LEU A 245 18.87 12.36 -0.51
CA LEU A 245 18.86 10.92 -0.78
C LEU A 245 17.67 10.50 -1.68
N ASN A 246 16.49 11.11 -1.50
CA ASN A 246 15.35 10.86 -2.38
C ASN A 246 15.63 11.35 -3.80
N ALA A 247 16.29 12.49 -3.96
CA ALA A 247 16.68 13.03 -5.26
C ALA A 247 17.65 12.09 -6.00
N ASP A 248 18.72 11.63 -5.33
CA ASP A 248 19.66 10.65 -5.90
C ASP A 248 18.96 9.33 -6.31
N HIS A 249 18.12 8.78 -5.43
CA HIS A 249 17.39 7.54 -5.75
C HIS A 249 16.39 7.74 -6.89
N LYS A 250 15.75 8.92 -6.99
CA LYS A 250 14.84 9.26 -8.08
C LYS A 250 15.58 9.27 -9.41
N GLU A 251 16.77 9.87 -9.47
CA GLU A 251 17.58 9.88 -10.70
C GLU A 251 18.05 8.47 -11.09
N LYS A 252 18.43 7.63 -10.12
CA LYS A 252 18.72 6.21 -10.38
C LYS A 252 17.54 5.47 -11.01
N PHE A 253 16.34 5.64 -10.47
CA PHE A 253 15.13 5.07 -11.04
C PHE A 253 14.83 5.61 -12.44
N LYS A 254 15.02 6.91 -12.66
CA LYS A 254 14.82 7.52 -13.99
C LYS A 254 15.79 6.96 -15.01
N ASN A 255 17.07 6.85 -14.69
CA ASN A 255 18.09 6.28 -15.57
C ASN A 255 17.77 4.82 -15.93
N TRP A 256 17.32 4.03 -14.97
CA TRP A 256 16.89 2.65 -15.23
C TRP A 256 15.65 2.59 -16.14
N LEU A 257 14.64 3.43 -15.88
CA LEU A 257 13.43 3.51 -16.69
C LEU A 257 13.69 4.04 -18.10
N ALA A 258 14.68 4.91 -18.30
CA ALA A 258 15.07 5.39 -19.63
C ALA A 258 15.50 4.23 -20.54
N GLN A 259 16.20 3.25 -19.97
CA GLN A 259 16.64 2.04 -20.68
C GLN A 259 15.51 1.01 -20.80
N HIS A 260 14.50 1.07 -19.93
CA HIS A 260 13.41 0.10 -19.84
C HIS A 260 12.03 0.78 -19.93
N ASN A 261 11.86 1.68 -20.92
CA ASN A 261 10.66 2.53 -20.99
C ASN A 261 9.37 1.67 -21.09
N PRO A 262 8.44 1.77 -20.12
CA PRO A 262 7.19 1.02 -20.15
C PRO A 262 6.19 1.51 -21.20
N PHE A 263 6.37 2.72 -21.74
CA PHE A 263 5.43 3.36 -22.65
C PHE A 263 5.77 3.20 -24.13
N ASP A 264 6.94 2.63 -24.44
CA ASP A 264 7.43 2.41 -25.81
C ASP A 264 7.43 0.91 -26.16
N LYS A 265 6.57 0.12 -25.51
CA LYS A 265 6.41 -1.31 -25.81
C LYS A 265 5.37 -1.53 -26.90
N PRO A 266 5.46 -2.62 -27.67
CA PRO A 266 4.44 -2.98 -28.66
C PRO A 266 3.05 -3.01 -28.02
N ALA A 267 2.04 -2.50 -28.73
CA ALA A 267 0.72 -2.24 -28.18
C ALA A 267 0.02 -3.51 -27.65
N ASP A 268 0.22 -4.63 -28.35
CA ASP A 268 -0.34 -5.94 -28.07
C ASP A 268 0.42 -6.72 -26.99
N GLN A 269 1.63 -6.27 -26.61
CA GLN A 269 2.50 -6.99 -25.70
C GLN A 269 2.50 -6.42 -24.28
N LEU A 270 2.40 -7.33 -23.32
CA LEU A 270 2.63 -7.05 -21.91
C LEU A 270 4.02 -7.57 -21.54
N VAL A 271 4.95 -6.68 -21.20
CA VAL A 271 6.38 -7.02 -21.05
C VAL A 271 6.85 -6.78 -19.63
N CYS A 272 7.55 -7.76 -19.06
CA CYS A 272 8.32 -7.59 -17.82
C CYS A 272 9.50 -6.66 -18.08
N LEU A 273 9.54 -5.49 -17.44
CA LEU A 273 10.63 -4.54 -17.67
C LEU A 273 12.01 -5.09 -17.28
N SER A 274 12.11 -5.92 -16.23
CA SER A 274 13.40 -6.40 -15.74
C SER A 274 13.95 -7.62 -16.48
N SER A 275 13.07 -8.45 -17.05
CA SER A 275 13.49 -9.71 -17.70
C SER A 275 13.18 -9.78 -19.19
N GLY A 276 12.46 -8.78 -19.74
CA GLY A 276 11.99 -8.81 -21.13
C GLY A 276 10.91 -9.86 -21.42
N LEU A 277 10.44 -10.59 -20.40
CA LEU A 277 9.46 -11.67 -20.57
C LEU A 277 8.12 -11.09 -21.06
N VAL A 278 7.65 -11.60 -22.20
CA VAL A 278 6.37 -11.22 -22.80
C VAL A 278 5.27 -12.14 -22.29
N ALA A 279 4.15 -11.54 -21.88
CA ALA A 279 3.02 -12.26 -21.36
C ALA A 279 2.28 -13.04 -22.45
N ASP A 280 1.75 -14.21 -22.11
CA ASP A 280 0.81 -14.91 -22.96
C ASP A 280 -0.59 -14.26 -22.94
N ILE A 281 -1.52 -14.85 -23.69
CA ILE A 281 -2.91 -14.39 -23.77
C ILE A 281 -3.71 -14.57 -22.47
N THR A 282 -3.24 -15.41 -21.55
CA THR A 282 -3.94 -15.73 -20.29
C THR A 282 -3.69 -14.69 -19.20
N VAL A 283 -2.53 -14.01 -19.24
CA VAL A 283 -2.18 -12.96 -18.28
C VAL A 283 -3.08 -11.73 -18.46
N SER A 284 -3.63 -11.23 -17.35
CA SER A 284 -4.64 -10.16 -17.35
C SER A 284 -4.41 -9.09 -16.27
N CYS A 285 -3.21 -9.02 -15.67
CA CYS A 285 -2.90 -8.05 -14.62
C CYS A 285 -2.98 -6.58 -15.06
N ASP A 286 -2.83 -6.30 -16.37
CA ASP A 286 -3.03 -4.97 -16.96
C ASP A 286 -4.51 -4.52 -16.93
N LYS A 287 -5.44 -5.44 -16.68
CA LYS A 287 -6.89 -5.22 -16.66
C LYS A 287 -7.49 -5.31 -15.26
N ALA A 288 -6.68 -5.32 -14.20
CA ALA A 288 -7.17 -5.55 -12.84
C ALA A 288 -8.28 -4.56 -12.43
N PHE A 289 -8.17 -3.29 -12.82
CA PHE A 289 -9.24 -2.31 -12.60
C PHE A 289 -10.51 -2.59 -13.41
N MET A 290 -10.41 -3.03 -14.67
CA MET A 290 -11.61 -3.35 -15.47
C MET A 290 -12.32 -4.62 -14.96
N ILE A 291 -11.55 -5.63 -14.56
CA ILE A 291 -12.08 -6.83 -13.90
C ILE A 291 -12.87 -6.43 -12.65
N SER A 292 -12.43 -5.37 -11.96
CA SER A 292 -13.14 -4.84 -10.80
C SER A 292 -14.49 -4.16 -11.09
N ALA A 293 -14.76 -3.71 -12.33
CA ALA A 293 -16.06 -3.10 -12.66
C ALA A 293 -17.22 -4.11 -12.52
N SER A 294 -16.92 -5.39 -12.72
CA SER A 294 -17.86 -6.49 -12.44
C SER A 294 -18.20 -6.64 -10.96
N MET A 295 -17.54 -5.89 -10.06
CA MET A 295 -17.73 -5.93 -8.60
C MET A 295 -18.84 -4.99 -8.11
N ALA A 296 -19.38 -4.09 -8.94
CA ALA A 296 -20.53 -3.27 -8.57
C ALA A 296 -21.70 -4.10 -8.02
N LYS A 297 -21.83 -5.35 -8.50
CA LYS A 297 -22.83 -6.33 -8.04
C LYS A 297 -22.68 -6.77 -6.58
N TYR A 298 -21.50 -6.62 -5.97
CA TYR A 298 -21.23 -7.03 -4.59
C TYR A 298 -21.47 -5.90 -3.58
N VAL A 299 -21.61 -4.65 -4.05
CA VAL A 299 -21.93 -3.51 -3.19
C VAL A 299 -23.32 -3.74 -2.57
N GLY A 300 -23.41 -3.64 -1.25
CA GLY A 300 -24.67 -3.84 -0.51
C GLY A 300 -25.10 -5.28 -0.29
N ARG A 301 -24.39 -6.30 -0.80
CA ARG A 301 -24.70 -7.71 -0.51
C ARG A 301 -24.21 -8.15 0.87
N ALA A 302 -24.92 -9.10 1.47
CA ALA A 302 -24.49 -9.73 2.71
C ALA A 302 -23.24 -10.60 2.48
N PHE A 303 -22.45 -10.76 3.54
CA PHE A 303 -21.18 -11.49 3.51
C PHE A 303 -21.30 -12.95 3.05
N SER A 304 -22.39 -13.62 3.42
CA SER A 304 -22.71 -15.00 3.01
C SER A 304 -22.86 -15.14 1.49
N ASP A 305 -23.27 -14.06 0.82
CA ASP A 305 -23.75 -14.12 -0.56
C ASP A 305 -22.64 -13.74 -1.56
N ILE A 306 -21.48 -13.31 -1.06
CA ILE A 306 -20.33 -12.93 -1.88
C ILE A 306 -19.45 -14.15 -2.13
N THR A 307 -19.55 -14.69 -3.34
CA THR A 307 -18.69 -15.75 -3.85
C THR A 307 -17.77 -15.20 -4.92
N LEU A 308 -16.46 -15.10 -4.63
CA LEU A 308 -15.47 -14.68 -5.63
C LEU A 308 -15.07 -15.88 -6.49
N HIS A 309 -15.34 -15.80 -7.78
CA HIS A 309 -14.90 -16.83 -8.72
C HIS A 309 -13.47 -16.56 -9.19
N ARG A 310 -12.71 -17.63 -9.49
CA ARG A 310 -11.31 -17.51 -10.00
C ARG A 310 -11.21 -16.69 -11.29
N LYS A 311 -12.26 -16.67 -12.12
CA LYS A 311 -12.37 -15.83 -13.33
C LYS A 311 -12.38 -14.32 -13.05
N GLU A 312 -12.67 -13.93 -11.81
CA GLU A 312 -12.72 -12.53 -11.35
C GLU A 312 -11.37 -12.08 -10.74
N LYS A 313 -10.35 -12.96 -10.79
CA LYS A 313 -8.99 -12.66 -10.37
C LYS A 313 -8.15 -12.28 -11.59
N ALA A 314 -7.37 -11.23 -11.46
CA ALA A 314 -6.36 -10.88 -12.44
C ALA A 314 -5.22 -11.90 -12.41
N VAL A 315 -4.84 -12.42 -13.57
CA VAL A 315 -3.75 -13.39 -13.72
C VAL A 315 -2.44 -12.62 -13.78
N PRO A 316 -1.52 -12.80 -12.81
CA PRO A 316 -0.23 -12.12 -12.81
C PRO A 316 0.73 -12.75 -13.81
N LEU A 317 1.72 -11.98 -14.27
CA LEU A 317 2.77 -12.48 -15.16
C LEU A 317 3.56 -13.67 -14.56
N SER A 318 3.69 -13.69 -13.23
CA SER A 318 4.35 -14.78 -12.50
C SER A 318 3.59 -16.11 -12.54
N ALA A 319 2.32 -16.12 -13.00
CA ALA A 319 1.57 -17.36 -13.19
C ALA A 319 2.17 -18.21 -14.33
N MET A 320 2.71 -17.59 -15.38
CA MET A 320 3.25 -18.30 -16.55
C MET A 320 4.35 -19.30 -16.19
N ASN A 321 5.27 -18.91 -15.29
CA ASN A 321 6.46 -19.71 -14.97
C ASN A 321 6.33 -20.48 -13.65
N ARG A 322 5.21 -20.32 -12.93
CA ARG A 322 5.04 -20.89 -11.58
C ARG A 322 3.70 -21.57 -11.41
N SER A 323 3.04 -22.02 -12.47
CA SER A 323 1.79 -22.77 -12.36
C SER A 323 2.01 -24.27 -12.50
N ILE A 324 1.38 -25.06 -11.64
CA ILE A 324 1.24 -26.52 -11.79
C ILE A 324 -0.23 -26.86 -12.03
N SER A 325 -0.51 -27.93 -12.79
CA SER A 325 -1.88 -28.41 -12.97
C SER A 325 -2.30 -29.23 -11.76
N VAL A 326 -3.31 -28.78 -11.02
CA VAL A 326 -3.94 -29.53 -9.92
C VAL A 326 -5.40 -29.77 -10.29
N GLN A 327 -5.80 -31.04 -10.43
CA GLN A 327 -7.16 -31.43 -10.83
C GLN A 327 -7.64 -30.73 -12.11
N GLY A 328 -6.77 -30.62 -13.11
CA GLY A 328 -7.09 -29.98 -14.39
C GLY A 328 -7.11 -28.45 -14.38
N ALA A 329 -6.83 -27.80 -13.25
CA ALA A 329 -6.73 -26.34 -13.15
C ALA A 329 -5.27 -25.90 -12.90
N ALA A 330 -4.80 -24.90 -13.65
CA ALA A 330 -3.50 -24.29 -13.40
C ALA A 330 -3.52 -23.50 -12.07
N VAL A 331 -2.71 -23.93 -11.11
CA VAL A 331 -2.55 -23.30 -9.79
C VAL A 331 -1.17 -22.69 -9.68
N GLN A 332 -1.13 -21.39 -9.39
CA GLN A 332 0.12 -20.69 -9.14
C GLN A 332 0.74 -21.14 -7.81
N VAL A 333 1.95 -21.67 -7.88
CA VAL A 333 2.79 -22.07 -6.76
C VAL A 333 3.62 -20.88 -6.31
N ASN A 334 3.54 -20.55 -5.03
CA ASN A 334 4.48 -19.66 -4.37
C ASN A 334 5.52 -20.54 -3.64
N PRO A 335 6.78 -20.64 -4.14
CA PRO A 335 7.78 -21.54 -3.56
C PRO A 335 8.06 -21.25 -2.09
N THR A 336 8.04 -19.97 -1.69
CA THR A 336 8.24 -19.58 -0.29
C THR A 336 7.07 -20.01 0.59
N GLN A 337 5.84 -19.86 0.10
CA GLN A 337 4.66 -20.30 0.86
C GLN A 337 4.61 -21.82 0.95
N LEU A 338 4.98 -22.53 -0.12
CA LEU A 338 5.08 -23.98 -0.13
C LEU A 338 6.14 -24.44 0.87
N PHE A 339 7.33 -23.85 0.84
CA PHE A 339 8.40 -24.11 1.80
C PHE A 339 7.97 -23.90 3.25
N HIS A 340 7.28 -22.79 3.56
CA HIS A 340 6.75 -22.57 4.90
C HIS A 340 5.68 -23.60 5.30
N ARG A 341 4.84 -24.04 4.36
CA ARG A 341 3.84 -25.08 4.64
C ARG A 341 4.50 -26.43 4.92
N ILE A 342 5.55 -26.79 4.17
CA ILE A 342 6.33 -28.01 4.41
C ILE A 342 6.96 -27.95 5.81
N ILE A 343 7.61 -26.84 6.18
CA ILE A 343 8.19 -26.66 7.53
C ILE A 343 7.14 -26.83 8.64
N ILE A 344 5.92 -26.32 8.44
CA ILE A 344 4.86 -26.41 9.45
C ILE A 344 4.24 -27.82 9.51
N ALA A 345 4.14 -28.50 8.37
CA ALA A 345 3.51 -29.82 8.26
C ALA A 345 4.46 -30.96 8.69
N GLN A 346 5.76 -30.74 8.52
CA GLN A 346 6.80 -31.69 8.88
C GLN A 346 6.82 -31.93 10.39
N LYS A 347 6.68 -33.19 10.82
CA LYS A 347 6.78 -33.58 12.23
C LYS A 347 8.22 -33.94 12.60
N ASP A 348 8.94 -34.60 11.70
CA ASP A 348 10.35 -34.96 11.88
C ASP A 348 11.19 -34.83 10.59
N VAL A 349 12.53 -34.84 10.69
CA VAL A 349 13.43 -34.69 9.52
C VAL A 349 13.28 -35.81 8.50
N SER A 350 12.93 -37.02 8.95
CA SER A 350 12.62 -38.16 8.09
C SER A 350 11.36 -37.99 7.23
N ASP A 351 10.43 -37.11 7.62
CA ASP A 351 9.16 -36.92 6.92
C ASP A 351 9.28 -35.99 5.71
N LEU A 352 10.42 -35.31 5.53
CA LEU A 352 10.67 -34.41 4.41
C LEU A 352 10.52 -35.12 3.06
N GLU A 353 10.96 -36.38 2.95
CA GLU A 353 10.86 -37.16 1.71
C GLU A 353 9.41 -37.33 1.26
N GLN A 354 8.47 -37.46 2.20
CA GLN A 354 7.04 -37.60 1.91
C GLN A 354 6.38 -36.30 1.41
N HIS A 355 7.02 -35.15 1.62
CA HIS A 355 6.53 -33.85 1.17
C HIS A 355 7.10 -33.40 -0.18
N PHE A 356 8.10 -34.13 -0.72
CA PHE A 356 8.69 -33.89 -2.04
C PHE A 356 8.24 -34.90 -3.10
N ALA A 357 7.64 -36.02 -2.70
CA ALA A 357 6.91 -36.96 -3.55
C ALA A 357 5.52 -36.41 -3.90
#